data_AF-A0A380DYN3-F1
#
_entry.id   AF-A0A380DYN3-F1
#
_cell.length_a   1.000
_cell.length_b   1.000
_cell.length_c   1.000
_cell.angle_alpha   90.00
_cell.angle_beta   90.00
_cell.angle_gamma   90.00
#
_symmetry.space_group_name_H-M   'P 1'
#
loop_
_entity.id
_entity.type
_entity.pdbx_description
1 polymer ?
#
loop_
_entity_poly.entity_id
_entity_poly.type
_entity_poly.pdbx_seq_one_letter_code
_entity_poly.pdbx_strand_id
1 'polypeptide(L)'
;MNKSKTSVASYIQTRSGQNILRVSKNGTRYIFFDNMSFTAPTKQPIVKPKEKTKYEFKSGGKKKMVIAEANKVTPIGNFIPGTYRIPAMKSTENGDFAGHLKFDFRQSNSETVDVTEDFEEANISVTLKGDTKLNDSSKKVTINDREMAFSSSKTYGPYPQNKDITISASGKAKGKTFTTQTKTIKASDLKYNTEITLNFDSEDIEDYVERKKKKKTA
;
A
#
# COMPACT_ATOMS: atom_id res chain seq x y z
N MET A 1 -33.09 38.47 -38.07
CA MET A 1 -33.26 37.40 -37.06
C MET A 1 -32.67 36.12 -37.62
N ASN A 2 -31.69 35.50 -36.97
CA ASN A 2 -31.25 34.14 -37.32
C ASN A 2 -30.83 33.42 -36.03
N LYS A 3 -31.80 32.82 -35.33
CA LYS A 3 -31.55 31.89 -34.22
C LYS A 3 -31.50 30.47 -34.80
N SER A 4 -30.30 29.95 -35.02
CA SER A 4 -30.03 28.51 -35.17
C SER A 4 -28.62 28.26 -34.63
N LYS A 5 -28.32 27.29 -33.77
CA LYS A 5 -28.88 25.97 -33.51
C LYS A 5 -28.87 25.69 -32.00
N THR A 6 -29.96 25.18 -31.45
CA THR A 6 -29.97 24.61 -30.10
C THR A 6 -29.35 23.21 -30.15
N SER A 7 -28.16 23.01 -29.57
CA SER A 7 -27.64 21.66 -29.33
C SER A 7 -28.42 21.07 -28.15
N VAL A 8 -29.36 20.16 -28.41
CA VAL A 8 -30.05 19.45 -27.33
C VAL A 8 -29.08 18.40 -26.80
N ALA A 9 -28.66 18.57 -25.54
CA ALA A 9 -27.93 17.55 -24.80
C ALA A 9 -28.87 16.97 -23.75
N SER A 10 -28.99 15.63 -23.72
CA SER A 10 -29.77 14.90 -22.73
C SER A 10 -28.88 13.92 -21.99
N TYR A 11 -29.19 13.64 -20.73
CA TYR A 11 -28.47 12.68 -19.91
C TYR A 11 -29.33 11.47 -19.60
N ILE A 12 -28.74 10.29 -19.72
CA ILE A 12 -29.27 9.08 -19.08
C ILE A 12 -28.76 9.08 -17.65
N GLN A 13 -29.64 8.89 -16.68
CA GLN A 13 -29.33 8.89 -15.25
C GLN A 13 -29.60 7.51 -14.61
N THR A 14 -28.88 7.18 -13.53
CA THR A 14 -29.24 6.07 -12.64
C THR A 14 -30.58 6.35 -11.95
N ARG A 15 -31.19 5.34 -11.32
CA ARG A 15 -32.35 5.54 -10.41
C ARG A 15 -32.04 6.51 -9.26
N SER A 16 -30.76 6.67 -8.90
CA SER A 16 -30.27 7.63 -7.90
C SER A 16 -29.94 9.02 -8.47
N GLY A 17 -30.23 9.30 -9.73
CA GLY A 17 -30.02 10.62 -10.36
C GLY A 17 -28.60 10.89 -10.88
N GLN A 18 -27.71 9.90 -10.85
CA GLN A 18 -26.34 10.04 -11.32
C GLN A 18 -26.28 9.98 -12.85
N ASN A 19 -25.73 11.00 -13.50
CA ASN A 19 -25.52 11.00 -14.96
C ASN A 19 -24.58 9.84 -15.36
N ILE A 20 -24.99 9.03 -16.35
CA ILE A 20 -24.24 7.87 -16.87
C ILE A 20 -23.82 8.07 -18.33
N LEU A 21 -24.64 8.77 -19.11
CA LEU A 21 -24.36 8.99 -20.52
C LEU A 21 -24.94 10.32 -20.98
N ARG A 22 -24.10 11.19 -21.54
CA ARG A 22 -24.53 12.37 -22.27
C ARG A 22 -24.70 12.01 -23.74
N VAL A 23 -25.88 12.29 -24.27
CA VAL A 23 -26.19 12.21 -25.70
C VAL A 23 -26.34 13.63 -26.22
N SER A 24 -25.49 14.01 -27.16
CA SER A 24 -25.65 15.30 -27.86
C SER A 24 -25.74 15.09 -29.37
N LYS A 25 -26.69 15.80 -29.97
CA LYS A 25 -26.91 15.83 -31.42
C LYS A 25 -26.43 17.15 -31.97
N ASN A 26 -25.40 17.10 -32.83
CA ASN A 26 -24.92 18.25 -33.58
C ASN A 26 -25.19 18.03 -35.07
N GLY A 27 -26.34 18.50 -35.57
CA GLY A 27 -26.71 18.35 -36.99
C GLY A 27 -27.65 19.45 -37.48
N THR A 28 -27.45 19.91 -38.72
CA THR A 28 -28.47 20.65 -39.48
C THR A 28 -29.28 19.64 -40.28
N ARG A 29 -30.58 19.88 -40.44
CA ARG A 29 -31.59 19.00 -41.04
C ARG A 29 -31.38 18.79 -42.55
N TYR A 30 -30.32 18.12 -42.99
CA TYR A 30 -30.23 17.54 -44.33
C TYR A 30 -29.46 16.22 -44.28
N ILE A 31 -30.19 15.16 -44.67
CA ILE A 31 -29.84 13.84 -45.22
C ILE A 31 -28.36 13.40 -45.03
N PHE A 32 -28.18 12.22 -44.42
CA PHE A 32 -26.94 11.50 -44.09
C PHE A 32 -26.37 11.79 -42.67
N PHE A 33 -26.92 11.04 -41.71
CA PHE A 33 -26.50 10.83 -40.31
C PHE A 33 -26.32 12.08 -39.44
N ASP A 34 -27.17 12.21 -38.41
CA ASP A 34 -26.90 13.10 -37.29
C ASP A 34 -25.58 12.69 -36.62
N ASN A 35 -24.60 13.61 -36.51
CA ASN A 35 -23.43 13.38 -35.67
C ASN A 35 -23.87 13.33 -34.20
N MET A 36 -24.14 12.10 -33.74
CA MET A 36 -24.40 11.79 -32.34
C MET A 36 -23.08 11.55 -31.63
N SER A 37 -22.80 12.32 -30.59
CA SER A 37 -21.67 12.07 -29.71
C SER A 37 -22.16 11.53 -28.38
N PHE A 38 -21.56 10.43 -27.96
CA PHE A 38 -21.80 9.79 -26.67
C PHE A 38 -20.63 10.08 -25.75
N THR A 39 -20.87 10.75 -24.63
CA THR A 39 -19.83 11.04 -23.63
C THR A 39 -20.32 10.59 -22.27
N ALA A 40 -19.69 9.57 -21.72
CA ALA A 40 -19.96 9.19 -20.34
C ALA A 40 -19.23 10.17 -19.40
N PRO A 41 -19.91 10.79 -18.42
CA PRO A 41 -19.23 11.55 -17.39
C PRO A 41 -18.30 10.63 -16.61
N THR A 42 -17.16 11.16 -16.19
CA THR A 42 -16.15 10.40 -15.44
C THR A 42 -15.95 10.99 -14.06
N LYS A 43 -15.62 10.13 -13.10
CA LYS A 43 -15.26 10.48 -11.73
C LYS A 43 -13.84 9.99 -11.41
N GLN A 44 -13.26 10.52 -10.34
CA GLN A 44 -11.87 10.29 -9.96
C GLN A 44 -11.75 9.38 -8.73
N PRO A 45 -11.26 8.14 -8.88
CA PRO A 45 -10.83 7.38 -7.72
C PRO A 45 -9.52 7.96 -7.20
N ILE A 46 -9.39 8.08 -5.88
CA ILE A 46 -8.25 8.69 -5.21
C ILE A 46 -7.58 7.72 -4.23
N VAL A 47 -6.24 7.78 -4.16
CA VAL A 47 -5.41 7.08 -3.17
C VAL A 47 -4.69 8.10 -2.30
N LYS A 48 -4.37 7.72 -1.05
CA LYS A 48 -3.55 8.51 -0.12
C LYS A 48 -2.62 7.57 0.67
N PRO A 49 -1.54 7.07 0.04
CA PRO A 49 -0.66 6.10 0.69
C PRO A 49 0.15 6.75 1.82
N LYS A 50 0.57 5.95 2.81
CA LYS A 50 1.40 6.42 3.94
C LYS A 50 2.86 6.70 3.56
N GLU A 51 3.32 6.08 2.47
CA GLU A 51 4.66 6.22 1.91
C GLU A 51 4.60 6.45 0.40
N LYS A 52 5.71 6.86 -0.20
CA LYS A 52 5.80 7.04 -1.64
C LYS A 52 5.52 5.70 -2.34
N THR A 53 4.51 5.69 -3.20
CA THR A 53 3.98 4.46 -3.79
C THR A 53 3.78 4.64 -5.28
N LYS A 54 4.17 3.63 -6.06
CA LYS A 54 3.90 3.55 -7.49
C LYS A 54 2.84 2.48 -7.75
N TYR A 55 1.81 2.83 -8.50
CA TYR A 55 0.76 1.91 -8.93
C TYR A 55 0.87 1.67 -10.44
N GLU A 56 0.87 0.41 -10.85
CA GLU A 56 0.78 -0.02 -12.24
C GLU A 56 -0.47 -0.87 -12.46
N PHE A 57 -1.30 -0.52 -13.43
CA PHE A 57 -2.53 -1.25 -13.74
C PHE A 57 -2.96 -1.02 -15.20
N LYS A 58 -3.97 -1.74 -15.67
CA LYS A 58 -4.57 -1.51 -17.01
C LYS A 58 -5.90 -0.77 -16.87
N SER A 59 -6.10 0.26 -17.69
CA SER A 59 -7.37 0.97 -17.83
C SER A 59 -7.59 1.38 -19.27
N GLY A 60 -8.80 1.11 -19.82
CA GLY A 60 -9.12 1.36 -21.22
C GLY A 60 -8.20 0.62 -22.20
N GLY A 61 -7.78 -0.60 -21.85
CA GLY A 61 -6.85 -1.41 -22.65
C GLY A 61 -5.38 -0.97 -22.60
N LYS A 62 -5.05 0.13 -21.93
CA LYS A 62 -3.68 0.67 -21.85
C LYS A 62 -3.08 0.51 -20.46
N LYS A 63 -1.78 0.24 -20.40
CA LYS A 63 -1.02 0.28 -19.15
C LYS A 63 -0.99 1.73 -18.62
N LYS A 64 -1.23 1.88 -17.32
CA LYS A 64 -1.19 3.14 -16.58
C LYS A 64 -0.21 3.01 -15.44
N MET A 65 0.46 4.11 -15.14
CA MET A 65 1.40 4.26 -14.04
C MET A 65 1.05 5.53 -13.29
N VAL A 66 0.92 5.44 -11.98
CA VAL A 66 0.62 6.58 -11.10
C VAL A 66 1.62 6.57 -9.95
N ILE A 67 2.28 7.69 -9.71
CA ILE A 67 3.16 7.89 -8.56
C ILE A 67 2.41 8.75 -7.57
N ALA A 68 2.18 8.22 -6.37
CA ALA A 68 1.53 8.90 -5.27
C ALA A 68 2.55 9.17 -4.17
N GLU A 69 2.69 10.43 -3.78
CA GLU A 69 3.55 10.84 -2.68
C GLU A 69 2.90 10.53 -1.33
N ALA A 70 3.74 10.33 -0.31
CA ALA A 70 3.29 10.01 1.04
C ALA A 70 2.28 11.04 1.57
N ASN A 71 1.16 10.56 2.11
CA ASN A 71 0.06 11.31 2.71
C ASN A 71 -0.59 12.35 1.77
N LYS A 72 -0.37 12.26 0.46
CA LYS A 72 -0.97 13.15 -0.54
C LYS A 72 -2.07 12.44 -1.31
N VAL A 73 -3.24 13.08 -1.38
CA VAL A 73 -4.36 12.63 -2.20
C VAL A 73 -3.93 12.68 -3.67
N THR A 74 -4.01 11.54 -4.35
CA THR A 74 -3.57 11.39 -5.74
C THR A 74 -4.67 10.67 -6.54
N PRO A 75 -5.23 11.28 -7.59
CA PRO A 75 -6.15 10.62 -8.50
C PRO A 75 -5.45 9.52 -9.29
N ILE A 76 -6.09 8.35 -9.43
CA ILE A 76 -5.56 7.24 -10.25
C ILE A 76 -6.09 7.27 -11.70
N GLY A 77 -6.91 8.25 -12.05
CA GLY A 77 -7.44 8.46 -13.39
C GLY A 77 -8.90 8.88 -13.39
N ASN A 78 -9.50 8.86 -14.57
CA ASN A 78 -10.91 9.17 -14.77
C ASN A 78 -11.63 7.90 -15.20
N PHE A 79 -12.69 7.54 -14.47
CA PHE A 79 -13.46 6.31 -14.67
C PHE A 79 -14.94 6.65 -14.84
N ILE A 80 -15.61 5.94 -15.73
CA ILE A 80 -17.08 5.99 -15.81
C ILE A 80 -17.63 5.48 -14.47
N PRO A 81 -18.67 6.08 -13.90
CA PRO A 81 -19.30 5.53 -12.70
C PRO A 81 -19.66 4.05 -12.83
N GLY A 82 -19.20 3.27 -11.85
CA GLY A 82 -19.36 1.82 -11.80
C GLY A 82 -18.64 1.24 -10.59
N THR A 83 -18.62 -0.08 -10.51
CA THR A 83 -17.89 -0.82 -9.47
C THR A 83 -16.68 -1.49 -10.11
N TYR A 84 -15.50 -1.25 -9.54
CA TYR A 84 -14.23 -1.65 -10.12
C TYR A 84 -13.45 -2.52 -9.14
N ARG A 85 -12.84 -3.58 -9.69
CA ARG A 85 -11.78 -4.38 -9.07
C ARG A 85 -10.69 -4.55 -10.12
N ILE A 86 -9.67 -3.69 -10.08
CA ILE A 86 -8.64 -3.60 -11.12
C ILE A 86 -7.38 -4.31 -10.62
N PRO A 87 -6.91 -5.38 -11.29
CA PRO A 87 -5.60 -5.96 -11.00
C PRO A 87 -4.51 -4.90 -11.13
N ALA A 88 -3.66 -4.80 -10.12
CA ALA A 88 -2.63 -3.79 -10.03
C ALA A 88 -1.35 -4.35 -9.39
N MET A 89 -0.23 -3.71 -9.70
CA MET A 89 1.03 -3.85 -8.98
C MET A 89 1.27 -2.56 -8.19
N LYS A 90 1.55 -2.70 -6.90
CA LYS A 90 1.98 -1.61 -6.02
C LYS A 90 3.47 -1.78 -5.76
N SER A 91 4.26 -0.73 -5.92
CA SER A 91 5.70 -0.74 -5.63
C SER A 91 6.02 0.30 -4.57
N THR A 92 6.71 -0.14 -3.52
CA THR A 92 7.23 0.72 -2.44
C THR A 92 8.71 0.42 -2.19
N GLU A 93 9.31 1.05 -1.17
CA GLU A 93 10.68 0.74 -0.78
C GLU A 93 10.82 -0.73 -0.31
N ASN A 94 9.75 -1.37 0.16
CA ASN A 94 9.77 -2.75 0.67
C ASN A 94 9.60 -3.81 -0.42
N GLY A 95 9.21 -3.43 -1.64
CA GLY A 95 9.09 -4.33 -2.78
C GLY A 95 7.84 -4.10 -3.63
N ASP A 96 7.53 -5.11 -4.44
CA ASP A 96 6.41 -5.13 -5.37
C ASP A 96 5.29 -6.07 -4.87
N PHE A 97 4.09 -5.52 -4.76
CA PHE A 97 2.90 -6.16 -4.19
C PHE A 97 1.86 -6.35 -5.28
N ALA A 98 1.53 -7.60 -5.58
CA ALA A 98 0.43 -7.94 -6.48
C ALA A 98 -0.91 -7.80 -5.75
N GLY A 99 -1.95 -7.36 -6.45
CA GLY A 99 -3.25 -7.17 -5.83
C GLY A 99 -4.25 -6.45 -6.70
N HIS A 100 -5.17 -5.75 -6.05
CA HIS A 100 -6.27 -5.05 -6.70
C HIS A 100 -6.50 -3.67 -6.11
N LEU A 101 -6.85 -2.72 -6.99
CA LEU A 101 -7.47 -1.46 -6.61
C LEU A 101 -8.98 -1.62 -6.72
N LYS A 102 -9.71 -1.39 -5.63
CA LYS A 102 -11.17 -1.50 -5.56
C LYS A 102 -11.80 -0.15 -5.28
N PHE A 103 -12.83 0.21 -6.03
CA PHE A 103 -13.60 1.43 -5.79
C PHE A 103 -15.00 1.31 -6.39
N ASP A 104 -15.97 1.96 -5.77
CA ASP A 104 -17.38 1.89 -6.16
C ASP A 104 -18.03 3.28 -6.16
N PHE A 105 -18.49 3.72 -7.33
CA PHE A 105 -19.16 5.01 -7.47
C PHE A 105 -20.65 4.97 -7.17
N ARG A 106 -21.27 3.79 -6.98
CA ARG A 106 -22.74 3.64 -6.86
C ARG A 106 -23.34 4.40 -5.67
N GLN A 107 -22.56 4.60 -4.60
CA GLN A 107 -23.03 5.26 -3.38
C GLN A 107 -22.48 6.69 -3.23
N SER A 108 -21.69 7.18 -4.20
CA SER A 108 -21.04 8.49 -4.09
C SER A 108 -21.67 9.50 -5.04
N ASN A 109 -22.25 10.56 -4.46
CA ASN A 109 -22.61 11.77 -5.19
C ASN A 109 -21.38 12.68 -5.44
N SER A 110 -20.24 12.40 -4.82
CA SER A 110 -18.99 13.16 -4.99
C SER A 110 -18.36 12.91 -6.37
N GLU A 111 -17.55 13.87 -6.84
CA GLU A 111 -16.68 13.72 -8.00
C GLU A 111 -15.55 12.71 -7.77
N THR A 112 -15.23 12.44 -6.49
CA THR A 112 -14.20 11.51 -6.08
C THR A 112 -14.74 10.31 -5.29
N VAL A 113 -13.97 9.23 -5.26
CA VAL A 113 -14.21 8.08 -4.37
C VAL A 113 -12.88 7.54 -3.86
N ASP A 114 -12.83 7.12 -2.60
CA ASP A 114 -11.65 6.49 -2.05
C ASP A 114 -11.42 5.11 -2.66
N VAL A 115 -10.17 4.84 -3.01
CA VAL A 115 -9.73 3.52 -3.46
C VAL A 115 -9.37 2.68 -2.24
N THR A 116 -9.97 1.49 -2.16
CA THR A 116 -9.54 0.44 -1.25
C THR A 116 -8.43 -0.38 -1.92
N GLU A 117 -7.27 -0.41 -1.29
CA GLU A 117 -6.12 -1.22 -1.69
C GLU A 117 -6.26 -2.64 -1.13
N ASP A 118 -6.21 -3.65 -2.02
CA ASP A 118 -6.29 -5.08 -1.68
C ASP A 118 -5.07 -5.80 -2.25
N PHE A 119 -3.91 -5.60 -1.61
CA PHE A 119 -2.62 -6.16 -2.02
C PHE A 119 -2.17 -7.30 -1.11
N GLU A 120 -1.37 -8.21 -1.68
CA GLU A 120 -0.75 -9.34 -0.98
C GLU A 120 0.38 -8.85 -0.08
N GLU A 121 0.00 -8.32 1.08
CA GLU A 121 0.87 -7.69 2.08
C GLU A 121 1.02 -8.60 3.32
N ALA A 122 2.24 -8.67 3.85
CA ALA A 122 2.55 -9.31 5.12
C ALA A 122 3.13 -8.29 6.10
N ASN A 123 2.63 -8.33 7.33
CA ASN A 123 3.16 -7.56 8.45
C ASN A 123 3.78 -8.53 9.47
N ILE A 124 4.87 -8.13 10.09
CA ILE A 124 5.67 -8.99 10.95
C ILE A 124 5.63 -8.45 12.38
N SER A 125 5.23 -9.30 13.32
CA SER A 125 5.30 -9.03 14.75
C SER A 125 6.49 -9.81 15.34
N VAL A 126 7.35 -9.12 16.09
CA VAL A 126 8.61 -9.70 16.58
C VAL A 126 8.59 -9.82 18.10
N THR A 127 8.91 -11.01 18.59
CA THR A 127 9.16 -11.29 20.01
C THR A 127 10.64 -11.60 20.20
N LEU A 128 11.29 -10.95 21.17
CA LEU A 128 12.67 -11.23 21.55
C LEU A 128 12.67 -12.11 22.82
N LYS A 129 13.54 -13.11 22.86
CA LYS A 129 13.84 -13.93 24.04
C LYS A 129 15.32 -13.84 24.38
N GLY A 130 15.65 -13.93 25.67
CA GLY A 130 17.04 -13.86 26.15
C GLY A 130 17.62 -12.44 26.15
N ASP A 131 16.80 -11.41 26.04
CA ASP A 131 17.20 -10.01 25.88
C ASP A 131 17.13 -9.19 27.19
N THR A 132 16.90 -9.83 28.33
CA THR A 132 16.62 -9.19 29.63
C THR A 132 17.79 -8.34 30.18
N LYS A 133 19.04 -8.67 29.81
CA LYS A 133 20.23 -7.90 30.20
C LYS A 133 20.64 -6.86 29.15
N LEU A 134 19.96 -6.81 28.01
CA LEU A 134 20.22 -5.83 26.95
C LEU A 134 19.51 -4.51 27.31
N ASN A 135 20.13 -3.39 26.92
CA ASN A 135 19.51 -2.08 27.06
C ASN A 135 18.34 -1.95 26.06
N ASP A 136 17.14 -1.67 26.56
CA ASP A 136 15.92 -1.54 25.75
C ASP A 136 16.06 -0.54 24.60
N SER A 137 16.64 0.64 24.85
CA SER A 137 16.81 1.67 23.81
C SER A 137 17.81 1.30 22.72
N SER A 138 18.59 0.24 22.94
CA SER A 138 19.57 -0.27 21.97
C SER A 138 19.04 -1.42 21.12
N LYS A 139 17.87 -1.97 21.45
CA LYS A 139 17.30 -3.12 20.75
C LYS A 139 16.82 -2.70 19.37
N LYS A 140 17.19 -3.47 18.37
CA LYS A 140 16.85 -3.24 16.96
C LYS A 140 16.48 -4.53 16.28
N VAL A 141 15.63 -4.43 15.26
CA VAL A 141 15.27 -5.51 14.36
C VAL A 141 15.78 -5.14 12.97
N THR A 142 16.43 -6.10 12.31
CA THR A 142 16.88 -5.96 10.94
C THR A 142 16.05 -6.86 10.05
N ILE A 143 15.35 -6.30 9.06
CA ILE A 143 14.58 -7.06 8.06
C ILE A 143 15.05 -6.64 6.67
N ASN A 144 15.46 -7.60 5.82
CA ASN A 144 16.00 -7.35 4.48
C ASN A 144 17.06 -6.23 4.49
N ASP A 145 18.03 -6.34 5.41
CA ASP A 145 19.13 -5.39 5.62
C ASP A 145 18.73 -4.00 6.14
N ARG A 146 17.44 -3.74 6.39
CA ARG A 146 16.97 -2.51 7.05
C ARG A 146 16.86 -2.67 8.55
N GLU A 147 17.66 -1.88 9.26
CA GLU A 147 17.66 -1.82 10.71
C GLU A 147 16.62 -0.81 11.23
N MET A 148 15.81 -1.23 12.19
CA MET A 148 14.75 -0.43 12.80
C MET A 148 14.75 -0.60 14.32
N ALA A 149 14.33 0.42 15.05
CA ALA A 149 14.16 0.31 16.50
C ALA A 149 13.16 -0.81 16.84
N PHE A 150 13.50 -1.59 17.88
CA PHE A 150 12.62 -2.63 18.41
C PHE A 150 11.52 -2.02 19.29
N SER A 151 10.30 -2.53 19.14
CA SER A 151 9.22 -2.36 20.11
C SER A 151 8.31 -3.59 20.05
N SER A 152 7.91 -4.11 21.22
CA SER A 152 7.00 -5.26 21.32
C SER A 152 5.60 -4.98 20.80
N SER A 153 5.17 -3.71 20.76
CA SER A 153 3.86 -3.30 20.23
C SER A 153 3.88 -2.95 18.75
N LYS A 154 5.06 -2.95 18.12
CA LYS A 154 5.23 -2.51 16.73
C LYS A 154 5.14 -3.70 15.79
N THR A 155 4.37 -3.51 14.71
CA THR A 155 4.41 -4.38 13.54
C THR A 155 5.29 -3.76 12.47
N TYR A 156 6.08 -4.60 11.78
CA TYR A 156 7.01 -4.19 10.73
C TYR A 156 6.46 -4.58 9.35
N GLY A 157 6.57 -3.68 8.38
CA GLY A 157 6.06 -3.89 7.01
C GLY A 157 5.24 -2.71 6.50
N PRO A 158 4.43 -2.93 5.44
CA PRO A 158 4.16 -4.23 4.81
C PRO A 158 5.34 -4.74 3.95
N TYR A 159 5.44 -6.07 3.83
CA TYR A 159 6.36 -6.79 2.92
C TYR A 159 5.57 -7.66 1.93
N PRO A 160 6.05 -7.85 0.70
CA PRO A 160 5.29 -8.60 -0.30
C PRO A 160 5.34 -10.11 -0.04
N GLN A 161 4.22 -10.80 -0.21
CA GLN A 161 4.11 -12.27 -0.02
C GLN A 161 4.70 -13.10 -1.18
N ASN A 162 5.49 -12.48 -2.05
CA ASN A 162 6.10 -13.10 -3.23
C ASN A 162 7.63 -13.27 -3.11
N LYS A 163 8.23 -12.86 -1.99
CA LYS A 163 9.68 -12.89 -1.79
C LYS A 163 10.02 -13.34 -0.36
N ASP A 164 11.05 -14.18 -0.25
CA ASP A 164 11.63 -14.54 1.03
C ASP A 164 12.15 -13.29 1.75
N ILE A 165 12.06 -13.30 3.08
CA ILE A 165 12.60 -12.23 3.93
C ILE A 165 13.61 -12.78 4.91
N THR A 166 14.64 -12.00 5.20
CA THR A 166 15.60 -12.28 6.27
C THR A 166 15.31 -11.39 7.47
N ILE A 167 15.39 -11.95 8.67
CA ILE A 167 15.14 -11.22 9.90
C ILE A 167 16.12 -11.61 11.01
N SER A 168 16.65 -10.61 11.71
CA SER A 168 17.48 -10.77 12.90
C SER A 168 17.22 -9.62 13.88
N ALA A 169 17.77 -9.73 15.09
CA ALA A 169 17.74 -8.65 16.07
C ALA A 169 19.12 -8.42 16.65
N SER A 170 19.34 -7.19 17.09
CA SER A 170 20.56 -6.78 17.79
C SER A 170 20.22 -5.98 19.05
N GLY A 171 21.13 -5.96 20.01
CA GLY A 171 21.01 -5.15 21.22
C GLY A 171 22.33 -5.06 21.95
N LYS A 172 22.46 -4.09 22.85
CA LYS A 172 23.72 -3.82 23.56
C LYS A 172 23.60 -4.11 25.05
N ALA A 173 24.61 -4.78 25.61
CA ALA A 173 24.84 -4.85 27.05
C ALA A 173 26.27 -4.42 27.37
N LYS A 174 26.43 -3.50 28.34
CA LYS A 174 27.74 -2.96 28.78
C LYS A 174 28.68 -2.59 27.61
N GLY A 175 28.13 -2.00 26.55
CA GLY A 175 28.86 -1.54 25.37
C GLY A 175 29.16 -2.60 24.29
N LYS A 176 28.97 -3.91 24.55
CA LYS A 176 29.06 -4.97 23.53
C LYS A 176 27.72 -5.14 22.83
N THR A 177 27.74 -5.29 21.51
CA THR A 177 26.57 -5.65 20.71
C THR A 177 26.44 -7.17 20.66
N PHE A 178 25.22 -7.65 20.85
CA PHE A 178 24.81 -9.05 20.69
C PHE A 178 23.78 -9.11 19.56
N THR A 179 23.78 -10.21 18.83
CA THR A 179 22.91 -10.42 17.68
C THR A 179 22.27 -11.80 17.76
N THR A 180 21.02 -11.93 17.34
CA THR A 180 20.40 -13.24 17.15
C THR A 180 20.89 -13.88 15.85
N GLN A 181 20.67 -15.18 15.69
CA GLN A 181 20.80 -15.80 14.37
C GLN A 181 19.80 -15.18 13.39
N THR A 182 20.24 -14.99 12.14
CA THR A 182 19.36 -14.57 11.05
C THR A 182 18.45 -15.72 10.65
N LYS A 183 17.14 -15.49 10.71
CA LYS A 183 16.12 -16.40 10.19
C LYS A 183 15.70 -15.98 8.79
N THR A 184 15.47 -16.95 7.93
CA THR A 184 14.83 -16.74 6.63
C THR A 184 13.40 -17.24 6.71
N ILE A 185 12.44 -16.39 6.33
CA ILE A 185 11.02 -16.75 6.25
C ILE A 185 10.67 -16.85 4.78
N LYS A 186 10.12 -17.98 4.38
CA LYS A 186 9.74 -18.22 2.99
C LYS A 186 8.54 -17.37 2.61
N ALA A 187 8.50 -16.94 1.34
CA ALA A 187 7.35 -16.21 0.80
C ALA A 187 6.01 -16.93 1.07
N SER A 188 5.98 -18.26 0.94
CA SER A 188 4.82 -19.11 1.23
C SER A 188 4.34 -19.09 2.68
N ASP A 189 5.24 -18.74 3.61
CA ASP A 189 4.96 -18.72 5.04
C ASP A 189 4.55 -17.31 5.52
N LEU A 190 4.69 -16.30 4.64
CA LEU A 190 4.27 -14.93 4.92
C LEU A 190 2.74 -14.82 4.86
N LYS A 191 2.17 -14.43 5.98
CA LYS A 191 0.74 -14.13 6.14
C LYS A 191 0.56 -12.66 6.49
N TYR A 192 -0.69 -12.19 6.41
CA TYR A 192 -1.06 -10.82 6.77
C TYR A 192 -0.48 -10.37 8.13
N ASN A 193 -0.50 -11.27 9.13
CA ASN A 193 0.21 -11.10 10.40
C ASN A 193 1.08 -12.34 10.66
N THR A 194 2.39 -12.18 10.48
CA THR A 194 3.39 -13.22 10.68
C THR A 194 4.12 -12.96 12.00
N GLU A 195 4.04 -13.91 12.93
CA GLU A 195 4.67 -13.80 14.24
C GLU A 195 6.02 -14.51 14.26
N ILE A 196 7.07 -13.81 14.70
CA ILE A 196 8.44 -14.31 14.69
C ILE A 196 9.05 -14.16 16.08
N THR A 197 9.59 -15.25 16.60
CA THR A 197 10.41 -15.23 17.82
C THR A 197 11.89 -15.29 17.44
N LEU A 198 12.67 -14.34 17.95
CA LEU A 198 14.13 -14.30 17.81
C LEU A 198 14.77 -14.51 19.19
N ASN A 199 15.73 -15.43 19.26
CA ASN A 199 16.38 -15.80 20.51
C ASN A 199 17.80 -15.24 20.52
N PHE A 200 18.12 -14.49 21.57
CA PHE A 200 19.49 -14.21 21.95
C PHE A 200 20.04 -15.38 22.76
N ASP A 201 21.36 -15.55 22.70
CA ASP A 201 22.09 -16.40 23.63
C ASP A 201 22.15 -15.68 24.98
N SER A 202 21.21 -16.00 25.87
CA SER A 202 21.15 -15.37 27.19
C SER A 202 22.36 -15.72 28.05
N GLU A 203 22.93 -16.91 27.88
CA GLU A 203 24.09 -17.35 28.65
C GLU A 203 25.32 -16.53 28.28
N ASP A 204 25.64 -16.35 26.98
CA ASP A 204 26.77 -15.47 26.55
C ASP A 204 26.59 -14.03 27.03
N ILE A 205 25.36 -13.51 27.01
CA ILE A 205 25.07 -12.16 27.49
C ILE A 205 25.32 -12.06 28.99
N GLU A 206 24.80 -12.99 29.79
CA GLU A 206 24.94 -13.00 31.24
C GLU A 206 26.40 -13.14 31.66
N ASP A 207 27.12 -14.11 31.08
CA ASP A 207 28.55 -14.32 31.29
C ASP A 207 29.35 -13.04 31.03
N TYR A 208 29.08 -12.37 29.92
CA TYR A 208 29.76 -11.13 29.57
C TYR A 208 29.47 -10.00 30.57
N VAL A 209 28.20 -9.84 30.97
CA VAL A 209 27.79 -8.80 31.91
C VAL A 209 28.42 -9.01 33.27
N GLU A 210 28.49 -10.25 33.76
CA GLU A 210 29.13 -10.59 35.03
C GLU A 210 30.63 -10.36 35.01
N ARG A 211 31.33 -10.84 33.97
CA ARG A 211 32.78 -10.59 33.79
C ARG A 211 33.10 -9.10 33.77
N LYS A 212 32.25 -8.28 33.14
CA LYS A 212 32.40 -6.81 33.12
C LYS A 212 32.12 -6.15 34.46
N LYS A 213 31.21 -6.69 35.29
CA LYS A 213 30.96 -6.17 36.64
C LYS A 213 32.18 -6.39 37.54
N LYS A 214 32.73 -7.61 37.57
CA LYS A 214 33.92 -7.97 38.37
C LYS A 214 35.13 -7.08 38.04
N LYS A 215 35.38 -6.81 36.76
CA LYS A 215 36.48 -5.93 36.30
C LYS A 215 36.33 -4.45 36.68
N LYS A 216 35.14 -3.99 37.06
CA LYS A 216 34.91 -2.59 37.47
C LYS A 216 35.00 -2.39 38.99
N THR A 217 35.03 -3.47 39.75
CA THR A 217 35.08 -3.46 41.22
C THR A 217 36.48 -3.76 41.77
N ALA A 218 37.41 -4.14 40.89
CA ALA A 218 38.85 -4.23 41.13
C ALA A 218 39.53 -2.99 40.56
#